data_AF-A0A1F2U521-F1
#
_entry.id   AF-A0A1F2U521-F1
#
_cell.length_a   1.000
_cell.length_b   1.000
_cell.length_c   1.000
_cell.angle_alpha   90.00
_cell.angle_beta   90.00
_cell.angle_gamma   90.00
#
_symmetry.space_group_name_H-M   'P 1'
#
loop_
_entity.id
_entity.type
_entity.pdbx_description
1 polymer ?
#
loop_
_entity_poly.entity_id
_entity_poly.type
_entity_poly.pdbx_seq_one_letter_code
_entity_poly.pdbx_strand_id
1 'polypeptide(L)'
;MKLAFRHLLTGGVFIIALLAAAAWGYTQGLVATQPIEPTVLSGADIGFRMHGRRGDAPVGELVVRVDGQWKAVQFAYTVKRITK
;
A
#
# COMPACT_ATOMS: atom_id res chain seq x y z
N MET A 1 -17.46 -45.95 -10.99
CA MET A 1 -16.35 -45.10 -11.48
C MET A 1 -16.76 -43.66 -11.83
N LYS A 2 -17.94 -43.40 -12.44
CA LYS A 2 -18.37 -42.04 -12.83
C LYS A 2 -18.55 -41.04 -11.68
N LEU A 3 -18.94 -41.50 -10.48
CA LEU A 3 -19.17 -40.62 -9.32
C LEU A 3 -17.84 -40.14 -8.69
N ALA A 4 -16.87 -41.03 -8.50
CA ALA A 4 -15.53 -40.70 -8.00
C ALA A 4 -14.79 -39.73 -8.94
N PHE A 5 -14.93 -39.91 -10.26
CA PHE A 5 -14.36 -39.02 -11.27
C PHE A 5 -14.95 -37.60 -11.22
N ARG A 6 -16.26 -37.48 -10.96
CA ARG A 6 -16.92 -36.18 -10.78
C ARG A 6 -16.42 -35.47 -9.53
N HIS A 7 -16.25 -36.17 -8.41
CA HIS A 7 -15.71 -35.56 -7.19
C HIS A 7 -14.23 -35.15 -7.33
N LEU A 8 -13.43 -35.93 -8.07
CA LEU A 8 -12.05 -35.57 -8.43
C LEU A 8 -11.99 -34.30 -9.28
N LEU A 9 -12.86 -34.18 -10.29
CA LEU A 9 -12.98 -32.98 -11.11
C LEU A 9 -13.38 -31.75 -10.28
N THR A 10 -14.41 -31.89 -9.43
CA THR A 10 -14.86 -30.78 -8.58
C THR A 10 -13.78 -30.35 -7.60
N GLY A 11 -13.08 -31.31 -6.96
CA GLY A 11 -11.97 -31.03 -6.06
C GLY A 11 -10.82 -30.32 -6.76
N GLY A 12 -10.45 -30.76 -7.97
CA GLY A 12 -9.41 -30.12 -8.77
C GLY A 12 -9.74 -28.67 -9.12
N VAL A 13 -10.97 -28.41 -9.58
CA VAL A 13 -11.43 -27.04 -9.89
C VAL A 13 -11.42 -26.16 -8.64
N PHE A 14 -11.83 -26.70 -7.49
CA PHE A 14 -11.86 -25.96 -6.23
C PHE A 14 -10.45 -25.56 -5.76
N ILE A 15 -9.47 -26.47 -5.87
CA ILE A 15 -8.08 -26.19 -5.53
C ILE A 15 -7.51 -25.10 -6.47
N ILE A 16 -7.77 -25.20 -7.77
CA ILE A 16 -7.32 -24.19 -8.74
C ILE A 16 -7.93 -22.81 -8.42
N ALA A 17 -9.21 -22.76 -8.07
CA ALA A 17 -9.89 -21.52 -7.68
C ALA A 17 -9.30 -20.91 -6.39
N LEU A 18 -8.98 -21.74 -5.39
CA LEU A 18 -8.33 -21.29 -4.16
C LEU A 18 -6.92 -20.73 -4.44
N LEU A 19 -6.14 -21.39 -5.29
CA LEU A 19 -4.81 -20.92 -5.68
C LEU A 19 -4.88 -19.59 -6.44
N ALA A 20 -5.84 -19.44 -7.36
CA ALA A 20 -6.06 -18.19 -8.08
C ALA A 20 -6.46 -17.03 -7.15
N ALA A 21 -7.34 -17.28 -6.18
CA ALA A 21 -7.74 -16.29 -5.19
C ALA A 21 -6.58 -15.87 -4.28
N ALA A 22 -5.77 -16.84 -3.83
CA ALA A 22 -4.58 -16.57 -3.03
C ALA A 22 -3.56 -15.74 -3.82
N ALA A 23 -3.28 -16.10 -5.08
CA ALA A 23 -2.36 -15.36 -5.94
C ALA A 23 -2.80 -13.90 -6.15
N TRP A 24 -4.11 -13.67 -6.33
CA TRP A 24 -4.65 -12.31 -6.47
C TRP A 24 -4.45 -11.47 -5.21
N GLY A 25 -4.70 -12.06 -4.03
CA GLY A 25 -4.48 -11.38 -2.74
C GLY A 25 -3.02 -10.96 -2.53
N TYR A 26 -2.06 -11.78 -2.97
CA TYR A 26 -0.63 -11.42 -2.88
C TYR A 26 -0.26 -10.20 -3.73
N THR A 27 -0.90 -9.98 -4.89
CA THR A 27 -0.58 -8.83 -5.76
C THR A 27 -0.94 -7.47 -5.15
N GLN A 28 -1.92 -7.43 -4.24
CA GLN A 28 -2.37 -6.19 -3.60
C GLN A 28 -1.33 -5.62 -2.61
N GLY A 29 -0.42 -6.45 -2.11
CA GLY A 29 0.64 -6.04 -1.17
C GLY A 29 1.97 -5.65 -1.83
N LEU A 30 2.14 -5.91 -3.13
CA LEU A 30 3.46 -5.92 -3.80
C LEU A 30 3.81 -4.63 -4.55
N VAL A 31 3.03 -3.56 -4.42
CA VAL A 31 3.42 -2.27 -5.01
C VAL A 31 4.54 -1.65 -4.17
N ALA A 32 5.77 -1.98 -4.52
CA ALA A 32 6.98 -1.44 -3.93
C ALA A 32 6.97 0.10 -4.07
N THR A 33 7.30 0.79 -2.99
CA THR A 33 7.45 2.25 -3.02
C THR A 33 8.64 2.59 -3.91
N GLN A 34 8.42 3.34 -4.98
CA GLN A 34 9.52 3.84 -5.82
C GLN A 34 10.14 5.07 -5.14
N PRO A 35 11.46 5.09 -4.89
CA PRO A 35 12.16 6.27 -4.40
C PRO A 35 12.08 7.39 -5.44
N ILE A 36 11.90 8.61 -4.96
CA ILE A 36 11.98 9.81 -5.81
C ILE A 36 12.87 10.83 -5.14
N GLU A 37 13.29 11.85 -5.89
CA GLU A 37 13.98 13.00 -5.32
C GLU A 37 13.02 13.77 -4.39
N PRO A 38 13.43 14.07 -3.14
CA PRO A 38 12.57 14.72 -2.17
C PRO A 38 12.01 16.04 -2.69
N THR A 39 10.68 16.09 -2.87
CA THR A 39 10.00 17.29 -3.36
C THR A 39 8.98 17.76 -2.32
N VAL A 40 9.03 19.05 -1.97
CA VAL A 40 8.06 19.66 -1.03
C VAL A 40 6.90 20.26 -1.83
N LEU A 41 5.69 19.76 -1.59
CA LEU A 41 4.44 20.36 -2.05
C LEU A 41 3.95 21.33 -0.96
N SER A 42 3.92 22.64 -1.18
CA SER A 42 3.72 23.64 -0.12
C SER A 42 2.54 24.60 -0.32
N GLY A 43 1.91 25.00 0.79
CA GLY A 43 1.18 26.26 0.99
C GLY A 43 2.03 27.29 1.76
N ALA A 44 1.43 28.33 2.33
CA ALA A 44 2.18 29.41 3.01
C ALA A 44 3.10 28.90 4.15
N ASP A 45 2.58 28.00 5.01
CA ASP A 45 3.30 27.52 6.21
C ASP A 45 3.29 26.00 6.40
N ILE A 46 2.58 25.25 5.55
CA ILE A 46 2.44 23.79 5.63
C ILE A 46 2.84 23.19 4.29
N GLY A 47 3.55 22.06 4.32
CA GLY A 47 3.87 21.30 3.12
C GLY A 47 3.91 19.79 3.36
N PHE A 48 4.07 19.06 2.26
CA PHE A 48 4.27 17.62 2.25
C PHE A 48 5.57 17.31 1.50
N ARG A 49 6.55 16.73 2.20
CA ARG A 49 7.82 16.30 1.61
C ARG A 49 7.68 14.86 1.14
N MET A 50 7.58 14.69 -0.16
CA MET A 50 7.40 13.39 -0.80
C MET A 50 8.76 12.69 -0.95
N HIS A 51 8.86 11.45 -0.48
CA HIS A 51 10.07 10.60 -0.56
C HIS A 51 9.89 9.42 -1.51
N GLY A 52 8.65 9.13 -1.92
CA GLY A 52 8.35 8.09 -2.88
C GLY A 52 6.92 8.12 -3.38
N ARG A 53 6.58 7.13 -4.21
CA ARG A 53 5.22 6.86 -4.68
C ARG A 53 4.87 5.39 -4.55
N ARG A 54 3.61 5.10 -4.25
CA ARG A 54 3.02 3.75 -4.29
C ARG A 54 1.87 3.77 -5.30
N GLY A 55 2.13 3.34 -6.53
CA GLY A 55 1.23 3.63 -7.65
C GLY A 55 1.10 5.14 -7.81
N ASP A 56 -0.13 5.65 -7.86
CA ASP A 56 -0.39 7.09 -7.96
C ASP A 56 -0.33 7.84 -6.61
N ALA A 57 -0.30 7.10 -5.49
CA ALA A 57 -0.35 7.71 -4.16
C ALA A 57 1.03 8.23 -3.72
N PRO A 58 1.16 9.52 -3.37
CA PRO A 58 2.41 10.08 -2.84
C PRO A 58 2.71 9.53 -1.44
N VAL A 59 3.97 9.21 -1.18
CA VAL A 59 4.48 8.71 0.10
C VAL A 59 5.51 9.71 0.61
N GLY A 60 5.38 10.16 1.85
CA GLY A 60 6.18 11.25 2.39
C GLY A 60 5.82 11.63 3.82
N GLU A 61 6.33 12.78 4.27
CA GLU A 61 6.08 13.34 5.61
C GLU A 61 5.49 14.75 5.53
N LEU A 62 4.68 15.10 6.53
CA LEU A 62 4.20 16.47 6.70
C LEU A 62 5.32 17.34 7.25
N VAL A 63 5.45 18.55 6.69
CA VAL A 63 6.44 19.55 7.11
C VAL A 63 5.76 20.88 7.39
N VAL A 64 6.32 21.65 8.32
CA VAL A 64 5.89 23.00 8.65
C VAL A 64 7.04 23.98 8.51
N ARG A 65 6.74 25.21 8.11
CA ARG A 65 7.74 26.27 8.01
C ARG A 65 7.90 26.95 9.35
N VAL A 66 9.11 26.91 9.90
CA VAL A 66 9.46 27.54 11.18
C VAL A 66 10.78 28.28 10.96
N ASP A 67 10.81 29.58 11.23
CA ASP A 67 11.97 30.45 11.01
C ASP A 67 12.50 30.40 9.57
N GLY A 68 11.59 30.31 8.60
CA GLY A 68 11.92 30.20 7.18
C GLY A 68 12.40 28.81 6.74
N GLN A 69 12.58 27.86 7.66
CA GLN A 69 13.03 26.49 7.38
C GLN A 69 11.90 25.46 7.45
N TRP A 70 11.94 24.44 6.58
CA TRP A 70 10.96 23.34 6.59
C TRP A 70 11.38 22.24 7.57
N LYS A 71 10.60 22.07 8.65
CA LYS A 71 10.82 21.07 9.70
C LYS A 71 9.78 19.95 9.61
N ALA A 72 10.20 18.70 9.82
CA ALA A 72 9.30 17.55 9.85
C ALA A 72 8.34 17.61 11.05
N VAL A 73 7.08 17.27 10.83
CA VAL A 73 6.06 17.22 11.88
C VAL A 73 6.15 15.87 12.59
N GLN A 74 6.31 15.90 13.91
CA GLN A 74 6.17 14.72 14.75
C GLN A 74 4.79 14.72 15.39
N PHE A 75 3.96 13.72 15.07
CA PHE A 75 2.64 13.57 15.66
C PHE A 75 2.78 12.95 17.05
N ALA A 76 2.18 13.58 18.06
CA ALA A 76 2.15 13.07 19.44
C ALA A 76 1.29 11.79 19.59
N TYR A 77 0.59 11.37 18.53
CA TYR A 77 -0.26 10.19 18.51
C TYR A 77 0.15 9.27 17.36
N THR A 78 0.24 7.97 17.66
CA THR A 78 0.37 6.92 16.65
C THR A 78 -1.00 6.68 16.02
N VAL A 79 -1.15 6.99 14.74
CA VAL A 79 -2.33 6.58 13.97
C VAL A 79 -2.29 5.05 13.84
N LYS A 80 -3.05 4.35 14.68
CA LYS A 80 -3.21 2.90 14.56
C LYS A 80 -3.97 2.61 13.27
N ARG A 81 -3.26 2.09 12.26
CA ARG A 81 -3.86 1.67 11.01
C ARG A 81 -4.81 0.50 11.31
N ILE A 82 -6.12 0.76 11.26
CA ILE A 82 -7.13 -0.29 11.35
C ILE A 82 -7.26 -0.88 9.95
N THR A 83 -6.43 -1.87 9.65
CA THR A 83 -6.62 -2.68 8.43
C THR A 83 -7.82 -3.57 8.67
N LYS A 84 -8.85 -3.46 7.83
CA LYS A 84 -10.03 -4.34 7.81
C LYS A 84 -9.74 -5.58 6.97
#